data_AF-A0A350I3J3-F1
#
_entry.id   AF-A0A350I3J3-F1
#
_cell.length_a   1.000
_cell.length_b   1.000
_cell.length_c   1.000
_cell.angle_alpha   90.00
_cell.angle_beta   90.00
_cell.angle_gamma   90.00
#
_symmetry.space_group_name_H-M   'P 1'
#
loop_
_entity.id
_entity.type
_entity.pdbx_description
1 polymer ?
#
loop_
_entity_poly.entity_id
_entity_poly.type
_entity_poly.pdbx_seq_one_letter_code
_entity_poly.pdbx_strand_id
1 'polypeptide(L)'
;KDFSNSQGMDAVFLDNIDLPLLDADDSQMPASVAVIPMSNGQLDIEIQGNPNTSYTIQTSKGLQTWEKAFQATTDSGGKITIRNATASGRSQTFFRAVAE
;
A
#
# COMPACT_ATOMS: atom_id res chain seq x y z
N LYS A 1 -20.50 25.36 -16.42
CA LYS A 1 -21.20 24.88 -15.20
C LYS A 1 -20.47 25.51 -14.03
N ASP A 2 -21.09 26.49 -13.40
CA ASP A 2 -20.59 27.18 -12.21
C ASP A 2 -20.82 26.29 -10.97
N PHE A 3 -19.82 26.20 -10.10
CA PHE A 3 -19.86 25.35 -8.90
C PHE A 3 -20.67 25.97 -7.75
N SER A 4 -21.00 27.26 -7.85
CA SER A 4 -21.42 28.06 -6.70
C SER A 4 -22.84 27.81 -6.19
N ASN A 5 -23.65 26.98 -6.86
CA ASN A 5 -25.07 26.77 -6.51
C ASN A 5 -25.56 25.30 -6.64
N SER A 6 -24.74 24.30 -6.35
CA SER A 6 -25.24 22.92 -6.24
C SER A 6 -25.76 22.61 -4.83
N GLN A 7 -27.06 22.84 -4.61
CA GLN A 7 -27.82 22.17 -3.54
C GLN A 7 -28.18 20.77 -4.04
N GLY A 8 -27.29 19.81 -3.83
CA GLY A 8 -27.47 18.42 -4.24
C GLY A 8 -26.33 17.57 -3.68
N MET A 9 -26.61 16.31 -3.36
CA MET A 9 -25.61 15.36 -2.90
C MET A 9 -24.56 15.15 -4.01
N ASP A 10 -23.35 15.67 -3.80
CA ASP A 10 -22.20 15.43 -4.66
C ASP A 10 -21.69 14.00 -4.43
N ALA A 11 -22.40 13.04 -5.01
CA ALA A 11 -22.08 11.62 -4.91
C ALA A 11 -22.16 10.96 -6.29
N VAL A 12 -21.22 10.05 -6.55
CA VAL A 12 -21.28 9.09 -7.65
C VAL A 12 -21.62 7.72 -7.07
N PHE A 13 -22.69 7.12 -7.56
CA PHE A 13 -23.07 5.74 -7.22
C PHE A 13 -22.52 4.83 -8.31
N LEU A 14 -21.60 3.96 -7.92
CA LEU A 14 -21.06 2.93 -8.80
C LEU A 14 -21.84 1.64 -8.52
N ASP A 15 -22.60 1.19 -9.51
CA ASP A 15 -23.31 -0.10 -9.50
C ASP A 15 -22.69 -0.99 -10.59
N ASN A 16 -22.67 -2.31 -10.38
CA ASN A 16 -22.06 -3.29 -11.28
C ASN A 16 -20.54 -3.10 -11.55
N ILE A 17 -19.75 -2.85 -10.50
CA ILE A 17 -18.29 -2.98 -10.64
C ILE A 17 -17.96 -4.48 -10.70
N ASP A 18 -17.62 -4.98 -11.89
CA ASP A 18 -16.93 -6.26 -12.04
C ASP A 18 -15.50 -6.10 -11.54
N LEU A 19 -15.30 -6.38 -10.25
CA LEU A 19 -13.97 -6.51 -9.70
C LEU A 19 -13.33 -7.76 -10.31
N PRO A 20 -12.10 -7.68 -10.85
CA PRO A 20 -11.42 -8.86 -11.35
C PRO A 20 -11.40 -9.92 -10.25
N LEU A 21 -12.04 -11.05 -10.51
CA LEU A 21 -11.84 -12.25 -9.71
C LEU A 21 -10.38 -12.63 -9.94
N LEU A 22 -9.54 -12.40 -8.93
CA LEU A 22 -8.19 -12.93 -8.94
C LEU A 22 -8.33 -14.45 -9.01
N ASP A 23 -8.11 -15.03 -10.18
CA ASP A 23 -7.91 -16.46 -10.31
C ASP A 23 -6.71 -16.79 -9.43
N ALA A 24 -6.98 -17.34 -8.25
CA ALA A 24 -5.97 -17.72 -7.30
C ALA A 24 -5.17 -18.92 -7.86
N ASP A 25 -4.21 -18.64 -8.73
CA ASP A 25 -2.90 -19.25 -8.55
C ASP A 25 -2.31 -18.67 -7.25
N ASP A 26 -2.80 -19.20 -6.13
CA ASP A 26 -2.56 -18.77 -4.74
C ASP A 26 -1.07 -18.83 -4.36
N SER A 27 -0.22 -19.31 -5.27
CA SER A 27 1.22 -19.41 -5.10
C SER A 27 1.95 -18.08 -5.31
N GLN A 28 1.36 -17.10 -6.00
CA GLN A 28 1.97 -15.78 -6.22
C GLN A 28 0.95 -14.65 -6.24
N MET A 29 0.23 -14.41 -5.14
CA MET A 29 -0.41 -13.09 -4.99
C MET A 29 0.70 -12.03 -4.92
N PRO A 30 0.73 -11.04 -5.84
CA PRO A 30 1.70 -9.96 -5.75
C PRO A 30 1.45 -9.21 -4.44
N ALA A 31 2.50 -9.05 -3.63
CA ALA A 31 2.35 -8.37 -2.35
C ALA A 31 1.91 -6.93 -2.58
N SER A 32 0.86 -6.52 -1.86
CA SER A 32 0.37 -5.14 -1.87
C SER A 32 0.96 -4.37 -0.69
N VAL A 33 1.17 -3.07 -0.88
CA VAL A 33 1.68 -2.17 0.16
C VAL A 33 0.71 -1.00 0.30
N ALA A 34 0.22 -0.77 1.51
CA ALA A 34 -0.55 0.40 1.88
C ALA A 34 0.29 1.30 2.80
N VAL A 35 0.29 2.60 2.52
CA VAL A 35 0.96 3.62 3.33
C VAL A 35 -0.10 4.53 3.92
N ILE A 36 -0.21 4.52 5.24
CA ILE A 36 -1.23 5.21 6.01
C ILE A 36 -0.56 6.38 6.73
N PRO A 37 -0.82 7.63 6.33
CA PRO A 37 -0.25 8.79 7.01
C PRO A 37 -0.91 9.00 8.38
N MET A 38 -0.08 9.24 9.39
CA MET A 38 -0.51 9.52 10.76
C MET A 38 -0.50 11.04 11.02
N SER A 39 -1.38 11.50 11.92
CA SER A 39 -1.53 12.94 12.25
C SER A 39 -0.27 13.59 12.82
N ASN A 40 0.63 12.79 13.40
CA ASN A 40 1.93 13.22 13.93
C ASN A 40 3.05 13.27 12.86
N GLY A 41 2.71 13.03 11.59
CA GLY A 41 3.66 13.03 10.47
C GLY A 41 4.46 11.74 10.30
N GLN A 42 4.16 10.69 11.08
CA GLN A 42 4.69 9.34 10.86
C GLN A 42 3.84 8.60 9.82
N LEU A 43 4.33 7.44 9.36
CA LEU A 43 3.62 6.55 8.46
C LEU A 43 3.43 5.19 9.13
N ASP A 44 2.25 4.61 8.97
CA ASP A 44 2.03 3.18 9.14
C ASP A 44 2.08 2.51 7.77
N ILE A 45 2.82 1.41 7.65
CA ILE A 45 2.96 0.66 6.40
C ILE A 45 2.38 -0.73 6.64
N GLU A 46 1.40 -1.10 5.83
CA GLU A 46 0.84 -2.45 5.84
C GLU A 46 1.21 -3.18 4.56
N ILE A 47 1.56 -4.45 4.69
CA ILE A 47 1.87 -5.34 3.56
C ILE A 47 0.96 -6.54 3.67
N GLN A 48 0.32 -6.88 2.57
CA GLN A 48 -0.43 -8.11 2.41
C GLN A 48 0.24 -8.93 1.30
N GLY A 49 0.68 -10.14 1.65
CA GLY A 49 1.28 -11.10 0.74
C GLY A 49 0.92 -12.53 1.13
N ASN A 50 1.72 -13.49 0.67
CA ASN A 50 1.54 -14.89 1.00
C ASN A 50 1.87 -15.13 2.49
N PRO A 51 1.14 -16.02 3.20
CA PRO A 51 1.47 -16.38 4.59
C PRO A 51 2.88 -16.92 4.77
N ASN A 52 3.51 -16.62 5.91
CA ASN A 52 4.84 -17.10 6.30
C ASN A 52 5.94 -16.87 5.25
N THR A 53 5.80 -15.83 4.44
CA THR A 53 6.71 -15.50 3.33
C THR A 53 7.54 -14.27 3.68
N SER A 54 8.84 -14.33 3.38
CA SER A 54 9.77 -13.22 3.60
C SER A 54 9.64 -12.20 2.48
N TYR A 55 9.53 -10.93 2.86
CA TYR A 55 9.50 -9.80 1.94
C TYR A 55 10.58 -8.80 2.29
N THR A 56 11.27 -8.31 1.27
CA THR A 56 12.10 -7.11 1.36
C THR A 56 11.26 -5.89 1.01
N ILE A 57 11.14 -4.97 1.96
CA ILE A 57 10.51 -3.67 1.77
C ILE A 57 11.56 -2.73 1.21
N GLN A 58 11.27 -2.15 0.05
CA GLN A 58 12.15 -1.22 -0.63
C GLN A 58 11.53 0.16 -0.72
N THR A 59 12.37 1.19 -0.67
CA THR A 59 11.98 2.58 -0.85
C THR A 59 12.63 3.20 -2.08
N SER A 60 11.97 4.20 -2.64
CA SER A 60 12.50 5.02 -3.73
C SER A 60 12.11 6.48 -3.55
N LYS A 61 12.98 7.42 -3.95
CA LYS A 61 12.66 8.86 -4.00
C LYS A 61 12.06 9.32 -5.33
N GLY A 62 12.00 8.45 -6.34
CA GLY A 62 11.61 8.83 -7.69
C GLY A 62 11.28 7.67 -8.62
N LEU A 63 10.94 6.50 -8.06
CA LEU A 63 10.59 5.25 -8.77
C LEU A 63 11.69 4.66 -9.68
N GLN A 64 12.87 5.27 -9.73
CA GLN A 64 13.99 4.84 -10.59
C GLN A 64 14.93 3.88 -9.89
N THR A 65 15.43 4.26 -8.72
CA THR A 65 16.31 3.44 -7.88
C THR A 65 15.56 2.99 -6.64
N TRP A 66 15.74 1.72 -6.28
CA TRP A 66 15.07 1.11 -5.14
C TRP A 66 16.12 0.61 -4.15
N GLU A 67 16.00 1.03 -2.90
CA GLU A 67 16.92 0.68 -1.82
C GLU A 67 16.20 -0.17 -0.78
N LYS A 68 16.91 -1.12 -0.16
CA LYS A 68 16.36 -1.92 0.93
C LYS A 68 16.15 -1.04 2.15
N ALA A 69 14.91 -0.98 2.63
CA ALA A 69 14.56 -0.28 3.86
C ALA A 69 14.46 -1.27 5.03
N PHE A 70 13.64 -2.31 4.87
CA PHE A 70 13.37 -3.31 5.91
C PHE A 70 13.15 -4.69 5.30
N GLN A 71 13.20 -5.71 6.14
CA GLN A 71 12.82 -7.07 5.78
C GLN A 71 11.96 -7.64 6.89
N ALA A 72 10.89 -8.33 6.52
CA ALA A 72 9.99 -8.96 7.47
C ALA A 72 9.31 -10.17 6.83
N THR A 73 8.95 -11.13 7.67
CA THR A 73 8.15 -12.29 7.29
C THR A 73 6.69 -12.02 7.65
N THR A 74 5.78 -12.31 6.74
CA THR A 74 4.34 -12.25 7.00
C THR A 74 3.91 -13.25 8.06
N ASP A 75 2.86 -12.92 8.79
CA ASP A 75 2.21 -13.86 9.72
C ASP A 75 1.44 -14.96 8.97
N SER A 76 0.74 -15.82 9.72
CA SER A 76 -0.10 -16.89 9.16
C SER A 76 -1.27 -16.38 8.33
N GLY A 77 -1.61 -15.09 8.43
CA GLY A 77 -2.62 -14.42 7.60
C GLY A 77 -2.02 -13.62 6.44
N GLY A 78 -0.71 -13.70 6.21
CA GLY A 78 -0.05 -12.99 5.11
C GLY A 78 0.20 -11.51 5.39
N LYS A 79 0.12 -11.04 6.64
CA LYS A 79 0.21 -9.62 6.97
C LYS A 79 1.54 -9.23 7.63
N ILE A 80 2.02 -8.02 7.31
CA ILE A 80 3.05 -7.28 8.05
C ILE A 80 2.51 -5.89 8.34
N THR A 81 2.67 -5.40 9.58
CA THR A 81 2.40 -4.00 9.94
C THR A 81 3.66 -3.36 10.52
N ILE A 82 4.15 -2.32 9.87
CA ILE A 82 5.24 -1.48 10.36
C ILE A 82 4.62 -0.19 10.87
N ARG A 83 4.73 0.07 12.17
CA ARG A 83 4.16 1.27 12.79
C ARG A 83 5.19 2.37 12.96
N ASN A 84 4.72 3.61 12.93
CA ASN A 84 5.52 4.79 13.26
C ASN A 84 6.80 4.92 12.40
N ALA A 85 6.75 4.46 11.15
CA ALA A 85 7.85 4.58 10.21
C ALA A 85 8.15 6.07 9.99
N THR A 86 9.41 6.44 10.22
CA THR A 86 9.87 7.81 10.04
C THR A 86 10.32 7.98 8.60
N ALA A 87 9.53 8.68 7.80
CA ALA A 87 9.96 9.14 6.49
C ALA A 87 10.91 10.34 6.68
N SER A 88 12.20 10.07 6.81
CA SER A 88 13.23 11.11 6.89
C SER A 88 13.35 11.83 5.54
N GLY A 89 12.81 13.05 5.48
CA GLY A 89 12.80 13.89 4.28
C GLY A 89 11.52 13.70 3.47
N ARG A 90 10.63 14.69 3.55
CA ARG A 90 9.32 14.77 2.87
C ARG A 90 9.37 14.76 1.32
N SER A 91 10.50 14.40 0.73
CA SER A 91 10.62 14.19 -0.72
C SER A 91 10.04 12.81 -1.03
N GLN A 92 8.81 12.79 -1.55
CA GLN A 92 8.11 11.66 -2.20
C GLN A 92 8.83 10.30 -2.05
N THR A 93 8.57 9.61 -0.94
CA THR A 93 9.10 8.25 -0.71
C THR A 93 8.05 7.25 -1.15
N PHE A 94 8.39 6.46 -2.15
CA PHE A 94 7.58 5.35 -2.66
C PHE A 94 8.01 4.05 -1.99
N PHE A 95 7.07 3.13 -1.76
CA PHE A 95 7.32 1.85 -1.11
C PHE A 95 6.87 0.70 -2.00
N ARG A 96 7.62 -0.41 -1.99
CA ARG A 96 7.20 -1.69 -2.57
C ARG A 96 7.67 -2.86 -1.71
N ALA A 97 6.95 -3.97 -1.78
CA ALA A 97 7.33 -5.24 -1.18
C ALA A 97 7.74 -6.21 -2.30
N VAL A 98 8.86 -6.90 -2.11
CA VAL A 98 9.37 -7.90 -3.06
C VAL A 98 9.57 -9.20 -2.30
N ALA A 99 8.93 -10.28 -2.77
CA ALA A 99 9.12 -11.61 -2.20
C ALA A 99 10.58 -12.04 -2.41
N GLU A 100 11.15 -12.73 -1.42
CA GLU A 100 12.45 -13.39 -1.55
C GLU A 100 12.36 -14.75 -2.25
#